data_AF-A0A9J6EW94-F1
#
_entry.id   AF-A0A9J6EW94-F1
#
_cell.length_a   1.000
_cell.length_b   1.000
_cell.length_c   1.000
_cell.angle_alpha   90.00
_cell.angle_beta   90.00
_cell.angle_gamma   90.00
#
_symmetry.space_group_name_H-M   'P 1'
#
loop_
_entity.id
_entity.type
_entity.pdbx_description
1 polymer ?
#
loop_
_entity_poly.entity_id
_entity_poly.type
_entity_poly.pdbx_seq_one_letter_code
_entity_poly.pdbx_strand_id
1 'polypeptide(L)'
;MNGNDSEAVGDSTGKHKKSRFLDAFYRLADTTLECRVSGAETVIKELVKSSEESDSSDKLQYTIERLIKGLPSTRKCARVGFAVTLVEVLRAFPGATAEEVQACILKYLPEDTKEDKNHVILARGLTLAALVRSGKAVEAAGSVAKEVLELGTRHGHLQLMACDIFKELLNQGAPPHQPSPPLRPAHTEPAVVAPAPKAAVAQATPPTPKQRPETPESSGLKASPHQARPKIRTNSRHVRASSASEEVNEKKFKKKVWPELQEMLSCGWEDCTPLKLYVLVQAASRFPSLVDGAFLQENWGCDSILDKANYAHIVQILQKSTVVHPNVHPVCTLILQAVASTKGFKKFWRSLMDECLLTSRRDEHVFLAVQLVKWCLPQLTTTDKAQFLVELAKKSEDAQIQVAILGFFVQP
;
A
#
# COMPACT_ATOMS: atom_id res chain seq x y z
N MET A 1 -65.27 30.44 -32.55
CA MET A 1 -64.41 30.94 -31.44
C MET A 1 -64.24 29.75 -30.50
N ASN A 2 -63.25 28.90 -30.78
CA ASN A 2 -61.92 28.85 -30.14
C ASN A 2 -62.05 28.44 -28.65
N GLY A 3 -61.41 27.39 -28.15
CA GLY A 3 -60.24 26.71 -28.69
C GLY A 3 -59.93 25.36 -28.05
N ASN A 4 -58.94 24.72 -28.67
CA ASN A 4 -58.24 23.51 -28.29
C ASN A 4 -57.76 23.50 -26.83
N ASP A 5 -58.10 22.44 -26.11
CA ASP A 5 -57.27 21.93 -25.03
C ASP A 5 -56.18 21.04 -25.64
N SER A 6 -54.96 21.57 -25.72
CA SER A 6 -53.76 20.79 -26.00
C SER A 6 -53.13 20.35 -24.69
N GLU A 7 -53.21 19.05 -24.40
CA GLU A 7 -52.44 18.40 -23.34
C GLU A 7 -50.94 18.60 -23.61
N ALA A 8 -50.30 19.39 -22.74
CA ALA A 8 -48.86 19.43 -22.64
C ALA A 8 -48.38 18.16 -21.91
N VAL A 9 -47.99 17.15 -22.68
CA VAL A 9 -47.21 16.00 -22.19
C VAL A 9 -45.81 16.52 -21.81
N GLY A 10 -45.68 16.97 -20.57
CA GLY A 10 -44.40 17.35 -19.96
C GLY A 10 -43.58 16.12 -19.58
N ASP A 11 -42.37 16.05 -20.13
CA ASP A 11 -41.35 15.01 -19.88
C ASP A 11 -41.04 14.82 -18.38
N SER A 12 -41.69 13.83 -17.75
CA SER A 12 -41.52 13.44 -16.35
C SER A 12 -40.31 12.52 -16.12
N THR A 13 -39.61 12.11 -17.19
CA THR A 13 -38.54 11.09 -17.12
C THR A 13 -37.21 11.67 -16.66
N GLY A 14 -36.96 12.96 -16.91
CA GLY A 14 -35.73 13.67 -16.52
C GLY A 14 -35.58 13.95 -15.02
N LYS A 15 -36.69 14.21 -14.30
CA LYS A 15 -36.68 14.48 -12.85
C LYS A 15 -36.36 13.23 -12.02
N HIS A 16 -36.92 12.07 -12.37
CA HIS A 16 -36.67 10.81 -11.67
C HIS A 16 -35.24 10.28 -11.87
N LYS A 17 -34.63 10.51 -13.04
CA LYS A 17 -33.23 10.09 -13.32
C LYS A 17 -32.20 10.85 -12.50
N LYS A 18 -32.34 12.18 -12.35
CA LYS A 18 -31.45 12.99 -11.49
C LYS A 18 -31.53 12.57 -10.02
N SER A 19 -32.72 12.18 -9.54
CA SER A 19 -32.88 11.61 -8.18
C SER A 19 -32.00 10.37 -8.01
N ARG A 20 -32.13 9.38 -8.90
CA ARG A 20 -31.41 8.09 -8.76
C ARG A 20 -29.88 8.23 -8.71
N PHE A 21 -29.32 9.13 -9.52
CA PHE A 21 -27.87 9.40 -9.50
C PHE A 21 -27.43 10.05 -8.19
N LEU A 22 -28.17 11.04 -7.70
CA LEU A 22 -27.86 11.71 -6.43
C LEU A 22 -28.07 10.78 -5.23
N ASP A 23 -29.10 9.94 -5.27
CA ASP A 23 -29.44 8.94 -4.26
C ASP A 23 -28.32 7.90 -4.10
N ALA A 24 -27.61 7.59 -5.19
CA ALA A 24 -26.49 6.65 -5.16
C ALA A 24 -25.37 7.08 -4.21
N PHE A 25 -25.10 8.39 -4.09
CA PHE A 25 -24.08 8.90 -3.16
C PHE A 25 -24.46 8.70 -1.69
N TYR A 26 -25.75 8.76 -1.35
CA TYR A 26 -26.19 8.47 0.02
C TYR A 26 -25.96 7.01 0.39
N ARG A 27 -26.09 6.10 -0.58
CA ARG A 27 -25.85 4.65 -0.42
C ARG A 27 -24.38 4.31 -0.22
N LEU A 28 -23.44 5.17 -0.66
CA LEU A 28 -22.00 4.97 -0.40
C LEU A 28 -21.65 5.02 1.09
N ALA A 29 -22.47 5.70 1.89
CA ALA A 29 -22.33 5.79 3.33
C ALA A 29 -23.27 4.85 4.10
N ASP A 30 -23.80 3.83 3.44
CA ASP A 30 -24.57 2.76 4.07
C ASP A 30 -23.64 1.81 4.85
N THR A 31 -24.14 1.25 5.95
CA THR A 31 -23.40 0.29 6.78
C THR A 31 -23.28 -1.08 6.12
N THR A 32 -24.17 -1.39 5.18
CA THR A 32 -24.28 -2.66 4.45
C THR A 32 -23.40 -2.63 3.21
N LEU A 33 -22.57 -3.67 3.02
CA LEU A 33 -21.65 -3.76 1.88
C LEU A 33 -22.40 -3.73 0.53
N GLU A 34 -23.49 -4.48 0.44
CA GLU A 34 -24.31 -4.64 -0.75
C GLU A 34 -24.91 -3.29 -1.19
N CYS A 35 -25.37 -2.48 -0.24
CA CYS A 35 -25.87 -1.13 -0.49
C CYS A 35 -24.77 -0.23 -1.05
N ARG A 36 -23.57 -0.25 -0.46
CA ARG A 36 -22.42 0.54 -0.94
C ARG A 36 -21.99 0.14 -2.33
N VAL A 37 -21.86 -1.16 -2.59
CA VAL A 37 -21.49 -1.69 -3.92
C VAL A 37 -22.53 -1.29 -4.95
N SER A 38 -23.82 -1.43 -4.65
CA SER A 38 -24.90 -1.03 -5.56
C SER A 38 -24.93 0.49 -5.79
N GLY A 39 -24.59 1.30 -4.78
CA GLY A 39 -24.38 2.75 -4.92
C GLY A 39 -23.25 3.05 -5.90
N ALA A 40 -22.07 2.46 -5.70
CA ALA A 40 -20.90 2.63 -6.56
C ALA A 40 -21.18 2.21 -8.01
N GLU A 41 -21.81 1.05 -8.20
CA GLU A 41 -22.22 0.58 -9.53
C GLU A 41 -23.18 1.56 -10.20
N THR A 42 -24.11 2.15 -9.44
CA THR A 42 -25.07 3.11 -9.99
C THR A 42 -24.35 4.37 -10.45
N VAL A 43 -23.42 4.91 -9.65
CA VAL A 43 -22.58 6.06 -10.03
C VAL A 43 -21.83 5.77 -11.33
N ILE A 44 -21.13 4.64 -11.42
CA ILE A 44 -20.35 4.26 -12.61
C ILE A 44 -21.25 4.06 -13.83
N LYS A 45 -22.37 3.34 -13.68
CA LYS A 45 -23.33 3.11 -14.78
C LYS A 45 -23.90 4.43 -15.31
N GLU A 46 -24.20 5.38 -14.44
CA GLU A 46 -24.70 6.70 -14.84
C GLU A 46 -23.63 7.55 -15.53
N LEU A 47 -22.35 7.40 -15.16
CA LEU A 47 -21.23 8.04 -15.85
C LEU A 47 -20.97 7.43 -17.24
N VAL A 48 -21.04 6.10 -17.36
CA VAL A 48 -20.89 5.41 -18.65
C VAL A 48 -21.98 5.85 -19.62
N LYS A 49 -23.23 5.93 -19.18
CA LYS A 49 -24.35 6.40 -20.04
C LYS A 49 -24.14 7.84 -20.53
N SER A 50 -23.66 8.73 -19.67
CA SER A 50 -23.39 10.12 -20.06
C SER A 50 -22.12 10.27 -20.90
N SER A 51 -21.25 9.27 -20.96
CA SER A 51 -20.03 9.32 -21.79
C SER A 51 -20.32 9.29 -23.29
N GLU A 52 -21.56 8.94 -23.67
CA GLU A 52 -22.07 8.98 -25.03
C GLU A 52 -22.69 10.34 -25.37
N GLU A 53 -22.77 11.28 -24.40
CA GLU A 53 -23.37 12.61 -24.53
C GLU A 53 -22.30 13.71 -24.53
N SER A 54 -22.58 14.87 -25.13
CA SER A 54 -21.63 16.00 -25.24
C SER A 54 -21.24 16.63 -23.89
N ASP A 55 -21.98 16.34 -22.82
CA ASP A 55 -21.81 16.91 -21.47
C ASP A 55 -21.08 15.94 -20.49
N SER A 56 -20.40 14.91 -21.04
CA SER A 56 -19.75 13.87 -20.24
C SER A 56 -18.68 14.40 -19.27
N SER A 57 -17.97 15.46 -19.64
CA SER A 57 -16.85 15.99 -18.84
C SER A 57 -17.36 16.61 -17.54
N ASP A 58 -18.44 17.38 -17.60
CA ASP A 58 -19.01 18.09 -16.46
C ASP A 58 -19.58 17.13 -15.42
N LYS A 59 -20.21 16.04 -15.87
CA LYS A 59 -20.74 15.01 -14.95
C LYS A 59 -19.64 14.18 -14.31
N LEU A 60 -18.55 13.89 -15.02
CA LEU A 60 -17.36 13.23 -14.45
C LEU A 60 -16.73 14.12 -13.38
N GLN A 61 -16.49 15.39 -13.71
CA GLN A 61 -15.94 16.36 -12.77
C GLN A 61 -16.82 16.48 -11.53
N TYR A 62 -18.12 16.70 -11.70
CA TYR A 62 -19.08 16.73 -10.60
C TYR A 62 -19.00 15.49 -9.70
N THR A 63 -18.84 14.30 -10.30
CA THR A 63 -18.74 13.04 -9.56
C THR A 63 -17.45 12.99 -8.73
N ILE A 64 -16.31 13.33 -9.32
CA ILE A 64 -15.02 13.37 -8.61
C ILE A 64 -15.09 14.34 -7.44
N GLU A 65 -15.60 15.56 -7.66
CA GLU A 65 -15.76 16.55 -6.60
C GLU A 65 -16.66 16.04 -5.46
N ARG A 66 -17.81 15.45 -5.81
CA ARG A 66 -18.77 14.95 -4.81
C ARG A 66 -18.20 13.78 -4.02
N LEU A 67 -17.38 12.94 -4.66
CA LEU A 67 -16.70 11.85 -3.99
C LEU A 67 -15.66 12.36 -2.99
N ILE A 68 -14.83 13.33 -3.40
CA ILE A 68 -13.80 13.95 -2.56
C ILE A 68 -14.43 14.71 -1.37
N LYS A 69 -15.48 15.51 -1.62
CA LYS A 69 -16.27 16.19 -0.57
C LYS A 69 -16.91 15.22 0.43
N GLY A 70 -17.14 13.96 0.04
CA GLY A 70 -17.70 12.92 0.90
C GLY A 70 -16.68 12.23 1.81
N LEU A 71 -15.37 12.32 1.52
CA LEU A 71 -14.32 11.67 2.29
C LEU A 71 -14.13 12.18 3.73
N PRO A 72 -14.32 13.46 4.07
CA PRO A 72 -14.23 13.89 5.48
C PRO A 72 -15.42 13.41 6.34
N SER A 73 -16.47 12.83 5.74
CA SER A 73 -17.67 12.37 6.45
C SER A 73 -17.35 11.46 7.65
N THR A 74 -18.04 11.71 8.75
CA THR A 74 -18.00 10.90 9.99
C THR A 74 -19.00 9.75 10.01
N ARG A 75 -19.92 9.70 9.03
CA ARG A 75 -20.89 8.61 8.91
C ARG A 75 -20.18 7.27 8.78
N LYS A 76 -20.72 6.25 9.46
CA LYS A 76 -20.20 4.88 9.46
C LYS A 76 -20.04 4.38 8.02
N CYS A 77 -18.86 3.85 7.70
CA CYS A 77 -18.47 3.33 6.39
C CYS A 77 -18.44 4.34 5.21
N ALA A 78 -18.75 5.62 5.41
CA ALA A 78 -18.73 6.63 4.33
C ALA A 78 -17.36 6.68 3.64
N ARG A 79 -16.28 6.84 4.41
CA ARG A 79 -14.91 6.86 3.89
C ARG A 79 -14.59 5.67 2.99
N VAL A 80 -15.09 4.49 3.34
CA VAL A 80 -14.88 3.26 2.56
C VAL A 80 -15.63 3.34 1.23
N GLY A 81 -16.93 3.63 1.25
CA GLY A 81 -17.72 3.68 0.01
C GLY A 81 -17.27 4.80 -0.92
N PHE A 82 -16.99 5.99 -0.38
CA PHE A 82 -16.50 7.13 -1.16
C PHE A 82 -15.10 6.86 -1.74
N ALA A 83 -14.13 6.37 -0.96
CA ALA A 83 -12.78 6.12 -1.44
C ALA A 83 -12.73 5.00 -2.50
N VAL A 84 -13.45 3.90 -2.29
CA VAL A 84 -13.51 2.80 -3.27
C VAL A 84 -14.18 3.28 -4.57
N THR A 85 -15.28 4.01 -4.47
CA THR A 85 -15.94 4.55 -5.67
C THR A 85 -15.04 5.53 -6.41
N LEU A 86 -14.27 6.37 -5.70
CA LEU A 86 -13.29 7.27 -6.31
C LEU A 86 -12.21 6.49 -7.06
N VAL A 87 -11.64 5.44 -6.46
CA VAL A 87 -10.67 4.56 -7.14
C VAL A 87 -11.24 4.01 -8.44
N GLU A 88 -12.46 3.47 -8.41
CA GLU A 88 -13.08 2.86 -9.59
C GLU A 88 -13.40 3.90 -10.68
N VAL A 89 -13.87 5.10 -10.29
CA VAL A 89 -14.12 6.20 -11.24
C VAL A 89 -12.81 6.66 -11.88
N LEU A 90 -11.78 6.95 -11.08
CA LEU A 90 -10.48 7.37 -11.61
C LEU A 90 -9.88 6.31 -12.55
N ARG A 91 -10.07 5.02 -12.26
CA ARG A 91 -9.58 3.93 -13.10
C ARG A 91 -10.37 3.80 -14.41
N ALA A 92 -11.69 3.89 -14.34
CA ALA A 92 -12.57 3.62 -15.48
C ALA A 92 -12.61 4.75 -16.52
N PHE A 93 -12.36 6.00 -16.10
CA PHE A 93 -12.54 7.18 -16.95
C PHE A 93 -11.20 7.84 -17.30
N PRO A 94 -10.75 7.75 -18.58
CA PRO A 94 -9.48 8.36 -19.02
C PRO A 94 -9.41 9.87 -18.78
N GLY A 95 -10.54 10.57 -18.90
CA GLY A 95 -10.64 12.01 -18.66
C GLY A 95 -10.37 12.46 -17.23
N ALA A 96 -10.36 11.54 -16.25
CA ALA A 96 -9.96 11.88 -14.88
C ALA A 96 -8.43 11.96 -14.79
N THR A 97 -7.90 13.16 -14.56
CA THR A 97 -6.47 13.43 -14.46
C THR A 97 -5.99 13.57 -13.01
N ALA A 98 -4.68 13.44 -12.78
CA ALA A 98 -4.10 13.62 -11.45
C ALA A 98 -4.17 15.09 -11.02
N GLU A 99 -3.96 16.00 -11.96
CA GLU A 99 -3.98 17.44 -11.79
C GLU A 99 -5.35 17.93 -11.30
N GLU A 100 -6.44 17.44 -11.89
CA GLU A 100 -7.81 17.75 -11.44
C GLU A 100 -8.08 17.25 -10.02
N VAL A 101 -7.60 16.05 -9.70
CA VAL A 101 -7.77 15.46 -8.35
C VAL A 101 -6.99 16.27 -7.31
N GLN A 102 -5.75 16.67 -7.62
CA GLN A 102 -4.94 17.52 -6.74
C GLN A 102 -5.56 18.92 -6.58
N ALA A 103 -6.10 19.50 -7.66
CA ALA A 103 -6.86 20.75 -7.58
C ALA A 103 -8.11 20.60 -6.67
N CYS A 104 -8.80 19.47 -6.72
CA CYS A 104 -9.92 19.18 -5.82
C CYS A 104 -9.48 19.05 -4.35
N ILE A 105 -8.30 18.49 -4.06
CA ILE A 105 -7.74 18.46 -2.71
C ILE A 105 -7.59 19.89 -2.18
N LEU A 106 -6.94 20.77 -2.93
CA LEU A 106 -6.71 22.16 -2.51
C LEU A 106 -8.03 22.92 -2.33
N LYS A 107 -9.01 22.69 -3.20
CA LYS A 107 -10.28 23.39 -3.19
C LYS A 107 -11.24 22.90 -2.10
N TYR A 108 -11.33 21.60 -1.87
CA TYR A 108 -12.37 21.00 -1.04
C TYR A 108 -11.87 20.39 0.27
N LEU A 109 -10.56 20.23 0.43
CA LEU A 109 -9.94 19.70 1.63
C LEU A 109 -8.86 20.66 2.18
N PRO A 110 -9.16 21.95 2.40
CA PRO A 110 -8.18 22.92 2.91
C PRO A 110 -7.75 22.57 4.34
N GLU A 111 -6.46 22.72 4.64
CA GLU A 111 -5.95 22.47 6.01
C GLU A 111 -6.46 23.49 7.03
N ASP A 112 -6.63 24.74 6.57
CA ASP A 112 -7.25 25.79 7.35
C ASP A 112 -8.78 25.72 7.22
N THR A 113 -9.33 24.66 7.81
CA THR A 113 -10.78 24.43 7.88
C THR A 113 -11.30 24.69 9.29
N LYS A 114 -12.58 25.10 9.36
CA LYS A 114 -13.36 25.12 10.61
C LYS A 114 -13.85 23.73 11.01
N GLU A 115 -13.87 22.79 10.06
CA GLU A 115 -14.20 21.39 10.33
C GLU A 115 -13.09 20.70 11.14
N ASP A 116 -13.37 19.48 11.64
CA ASP A 116 -12.34 18.70 12.30
C ASP A 116 -11.18 18.41 11.34
N LYS A 117 -10.04 19.04 11.61
CA LYS A 117 -8.82 18.94 10.80
C LYS A 117 -8.41 17.49 10.56
N ASN A 118 -8.60 16.59 11.53
CA ASN A 118 -8.22 15.18 11.36
C ASN A 118 -9.05 14.50 10.27
N HIS A 119 -10.32 14.86 10.11
CA HIS A 119 -11.17 14.30 9.06
C HIS A 119 -10.76 14.80 7.67
N VAL A 120 -10.39 16.07 7.56
CA VAL A 120 -9.90 16.65 6.30
C VAL A 120 -8.55 16.08 5.92
N ILE A 121 -7.60 16.02 6.84
CA ILE A 121 -6.25 15.46 6.59
C ILE A 121 -6.35 13.98 6.20
N LEU A 122 -7.19 13.19 6.89
CA LEU A 122 -7.46 11.81 6.51
C LEU A 122 -8.08 11.70 5.11
N ALA A 123 -9.01 12.59 4.76
CA ALA A 123 -9.61 12.64 3.43
C ALA A 123 -8.57 12.95 2.34
N ARG A 124 -7.57 13.79 2.61
CA ARG A 124 -6.45 14.03 1.68
C ARG A 124 -5.64 12.76 1.46
N GLY A 125 -5.29 12.05 2.53
CA GLY A 125 -4.60 10.75 2.44
C GLY A 125 -5.39 9.72 1.63
N LEU A 126 -6.71 9.63 1.85
CA LEU A 126 -7.59 8.74 1.08
C LEU A 126 -7.71 9.14 -0.40
N THR A 127 -7.67 10.44 -0.70
CA THR A 127 -7.70 10.95 -2.08
C THR A 127 -6.40 10.60 -2.81
N LEU A 128 -5.24 10.81 -2.17
CA LEU A 128 -3.93 10.43 -2.71
C LEU A 128 -3.82 8.91 -2.90
N ALA A 129 -4.31 8.12 -1.94
CA ALA A 129 -4.41 6.67 -2.06
C ALA A 129 -5.28 6.27 -3.26
N ALA A 130 -6.41 6.95 -3.47
CA ALA A 130 -7.28 6.66 -4.60
C ALA A 130 -6.61 6.95 -5.95
N LEU A 131 -5.82 8.03 -6.02
CA LEU A 131 -5.07 8.41 -7.21
C LEU A 131 -3.95 7.40 -7.55
N VAL A 132 -3.23 6.91 -6.55
CA VAL A 132 -2.21 5.85 -6.71
C VAL A 132 -2.86 4.53 -7.12
N ARG A 133 -3.87 4.07 -6.36
CA ARG A 133 -4.53 2.76 -6.58
C ARG A 133 -5.32 2.69 -7.89
N SER A 134 -5.76 3.81 -8.44
CA SER A 134 -6.43 3.87 -9.73
C SER A 134 -5.46 3.73 -10.91
N GLY A 135 -4.14 3.86 -10.67
CA GLY A 135 -3.15 3.86 -11.75
C GLY A 135 -2.90 5.24 -12.35
N LYS A 136 -3.54 6.31 -11.85
CA LYS A 136 -3.50 7.66 -12.42
C LYS A 136 -2.36 8.55 -11.90
N ALA A 137 -1.74 8.17 -10.79
CA ALA A 137 -0.66 8.98 -10.20
C ALA A 137 0.65 9.04 -11.00
N VAL A 138 0.85 8.20 -12.04
CA VAL A 138 2.17 8.05 -12.71
C VAL A 138 2.68 9.37 -13.29
N GLU A 139 1.79 10.14 -13.92
CA GLU A 139 2.19 11.39 -14.56
C GLU A 139 2.47 12.52 -13.56
N ALA A 140 1.82 12.48 -12.40
CA ALA A 140 2.02 13.39 -11.27
C ALA A 140 2.82 12.75 -10.12
N ALA A 141 3.63 11.71 -10.38
CA ALA A 141 4.22 10.89 -9.33
C ALA A 141 5.09 11.70 -8.35
N GLY A 142 5.75 12.76 -8.82
CA GLY A 142 6.55 13.66 -7.98
C GLY A 142 5.72 14.44 -6.97
N SER A 143 4.72 15.19 -7.46
CA SER A 143 3.86 15.98 -6.59
C SER A 143 3.07 15.09 -5.63
N VAL A 144 2.59 13.93 -6.10
CA VAL A 144 1.92 12.93 -5.26
C VAL A 144 2.85 12.38 -4.19
N ALA A 145 4.08 11.99 -4.54
CA ALA A 145 5.05 11.51 -3.55
C ALA A 145 5.33 12.57 -2.48
N LYS A 146 5.61 13.81 -2.90
CA LYS A 146 5.83 14.93 -1.99
C LYS A 146 4.67 15.14 -1.02
N GLU A 147 3.45 15.23 -1.55
CA GLU A 147 2.25 15.47 -0.73
C GLU A 147 2.00 14.32 0.26
N VAL A 148 2.23 13.07 -0.16
CA VAL A 148 2.15 11.88 0.71
C VAL A 148 3.16 11.95 1.86
N LEU A 149 4.40 12.35 1.57
CA LEU A 149 5.46 12.45 2.57
C LEU A 149 5.25 13.63 3.53
N GLU A 150 4.83 14.78 3.01
CA GLU A 150 4.46 15.94 3.83
C GLU A 150 3.30 15.62 4.78
N LEU A 151 2.31 14.87 4.30
CA LEU A 151 1.18 14.40 5.09
C LEU A 151 1.64 13.52 6.27
N GLY A 152 2.46 12.50 5.98
CA GLY A 152 2.97 11.59 7.01
C GLY A 152 3.95 12.24 7.98
N THR A 153 4.75 13.22 7.51
CA THR A 153 5.72 13.94 8.34
C THR A 153 5.02 14.86 9.33
N ARG A 154 4.00 15.60 8.89
CA ARG A 154 3.25 16.55 9.74
C ARG A 154 2.23 15.86 10.63
N HIS A 155 1.77 14.67 10.26
CA HIS A 155 0.72 13.94 10.97
C HIS A 155 1.15 12.49 11.25
N GLY A 156 1.77 12.27 12.42
CA GLY A 156 2.31 10.97 12.84
C GLY A 156 1.34 9.80 12.71
N HIS A 157 0.05 10.01 13.02
CA HIS A 157 -1.00 8.99 12.91
C HIS A 157 -1.30 8.54 11.47
N LEU A 158 -0.80 9.26 10.45
CA LEU A 158 -0.91 8.91 9.03
C LEU A 158 0.40 8.36 8.44
N GLN A 159 1.48 8.20 9.22
CA GLN A 159 2.75 7.68 8.69
C GLN A 159 2.60 6.31 8.03
N LEU A 160 1.78 5.41 8.60
CA LEU A 160 1.53 4.10 7.99
C LEU A 160 0.85 4.23 6.63
N MET A 161 -0.17 5.10 6.55
CA MET A 161 -0.85 5.38 5.29
C MET A 161 0.12 5.96 4.27
N ALA A 162 1.00 6.88 4.68
CA ALA A 162 2.02 7.44 3.81
C ALA A 162 3.01 6.36 3.31
N CYS A 163 3.44 5.44 4.18
CA CYS A 163 4.31 4.33 3.80
C CYS A 163 3.67 3.41 2.76
N ASP A 164 2.38 3.10 2.95
CA ASP A 164 1.62 2.23 2.05
C ASP A 164 1.40 2.89 0.69
N ILE A 165 0.93 4.15 0.68
CA ILE A 165 0.71 4.90 -0.57
C ILE A 165 2.03 5.06 -1.34
N PHE A 166 3.11 5.41 -0.65
CA PHE A 166 4.41 5.57 -1.29
C PHE A 166 4.93 4.25 -1.88
N LYS A 167 4.79 3.14 -1.13
CA LYS A 167 5.15 1.80 -1.63
C LYS A 167 4.30 1.40 -2.84
N GLU A 168 3.00 1.65 -2.80
CA GLU A 168 2.10 1.37 -3.91
C GLU A 168 2.48 2.23 -5.14
N LEU A 169 2.83 3.50 -4.95
CA LEU A 169 3.29 4.40 -6.02
C LEU A 169 4.57 3.88 -6.70
N LEU A 170 5.56 3.43 -5.92
CA LEU A 170 6.79 2.86 -6.47
C LEU A 170 6.57 1.53 -7.23
N ASN A 171 5.51 0.79 -6.87
CA ASN A 171 5.15 -0.49 -7.50
C ASN A 171 4.06 -0.34 -8.57
N GLN A 172 3.59 0.88 -8.82
CA GLN A 172 2.52 1.13 -9.76
C GLN A 172 2.99 0.80 -11.18
N GLY A 173 2.28 -0.10 -11.84
CA GLY A 173 2.62 -0.61 -13.17
C GLY A 173 3.65 -1.75 -13.17
N ALA A 174 4.25 -2.10 -12.03
CA ALA A 174 5.13 -3.25 -11.92
C ALA A 174 4.31 -4.57 -11.97
N PRO A 175 4.82 -5.64 -12.61
CA PRO A 175 4.15 -6.93 -12.60
C PRO A 175 3.99 -7.45 -11.17
N PRO A 176 2.85 -8.07 -10.82
CA PRO A 176 2.65 -8.66 -9.50
C PRO A 176 3.69 -9.79 -9.32
N HIS A 177 4.56 -9.65 -8.31
CA HIS A 177 5.61 -10.61 -7.87
C HIS A 177 7.07 -10.38 -8.27
N GLN A 178 7.56 -9.16 -8.47
CA GLN A 178 9.00 -8.94 -8.23
C GLN A 178 9.24 -8.56 -6.76
N PRO A 179 9.82 -9.45 -5.93
CA PRO A 179 10.34 -9.03 -4.63
C PRO A 179 11.40 -7.95 -4.87
N SER A 180 11.34 -6.86 -4.09
CA SER A 180 12.35 -5.81 -4.13
C SER A 180 13.75 -6.45 -4.03
N PRO A 181 14.72 -6.02 -4.86
CA PRO A 181 16.08 -6.51 -4.73
C PRO A 181 16.56 -6.28 -3.28
N PRO A 182 17.23 -7.26 -2.64
CA PRO A 182 17.83 -7.03 -1.33
C PRO A 182 18.77 -5.84 -1.41
N LEU A 183 18.70 -4.95 -0.42
CA LEU A 183 19.64 -3.84 -0.26
C LEU A 183 21.05 -4.43 -0.26
N ARG A 184 21.83 -4.14 -1.31
CA ARG A 184 23.17 -4.68 -1.45
C ARG A 184 24.09 -3.95 -0.46
N PRO A 185 24.80 -4.66 0.42
CA PRO A 185 25.91 -4.04 1.15
C PRO A 185 27.02 -3.67 0.15
N ALA A 186 27.73 -2.57 0.43
CA ALA A 186 28.74 -1.93 -0.45
C ALA A 186 29.94 -2.80 -0.86
N HIS A 187 29.99 -4.08 -0.45
CA HIS A 187 31.05 -5.02 -0.79
C HIS A 187 30.47 -6.36 -1.26
N THR A 188 29.98 -6.39 -2.50
CA THR A 188 29.91 -7.63 -3.26
C THR A 188 30.64 -7.39 -4.58
N GLU A 189 31.83 -7.99 -4.71
CA GLU A 189 32.53 -8.10 -5.99
C GLU A 189 31.59 -8.64 -7.07
N PRO A 190 31.72 -8.21 -8.33
CA PRO A 190 30.91 -8.77 -9.41
C PRO A 190 31.19 -10.27 -9.52
N ALA A 191 30.12 -11.06 -9.40
CA ALA A 191 30.16 -12.49 -9.63
C ALA A 191 30.74 -12.74 -11.04
N VAL A 192 31.91 -13.36 -11.08
CA VAL A 192 32.53 -13.87 -12.30
C VAL A 192 31.55 -14.82 -12.98
N VAL A 193 31.09 -14.44 -14.17
CA VAL A 193 30.25 -15.28 -15.02
C VAL A 193 31.10 -16.48 -15.46
N ALA A 194 30.84 -17.64 -14.86
CA ALA A 194 31.36 -18.91 -15.37
C ALA A 194 30.69 -19.22 -16.72
N PRO A 195 31.46 -19.69 -17.74
CA PRO A 195 30.90 -19.97 -19.05
C PRO A 195 30.06 -21.25 -19.02
N ALA A 196 28.92 -21.22 -19.73
CA ALA A 196 28.00 -22.34 -19.87
C ALA A 196 28.68 -23.57 -20.50
N PRO A 197 28.38 -24.80 -20.03
CA PRO A 197 28.83 -26.00 -20.70
C PRO A 197 27.97 -26.29 -21.95
N LYS A 198 28.67 -26.66 -23.01
CA LYS A 198 28.15 -26.99 -24.35
C LYS A 198 27.28 -28.25 -24.34
N ALA A 199 26.33 -28.27 -25.28
CA ALA A 199 25.42 -29.35 -25.60
C ALA A 199 26.13 -30.68 -25.94
N ALA A 200 25.55 -31.80 -25.50
CA ALA A 200 25.87 -33.14 -25.97
C ALA A 200 24.57 -33.93 -26.29
N VAL A 201 24.35 -34.06 -27.60
CA VAL A 201 23.86 -35.19 -28.41
C VAL A 201 22.92 -36.26 -27.78
N ALA A 202 21.81 -36.47 -28.49
CA ALA A 202 20.77 -37.47 -28.30
C ALA A 202 21.17 -38.91 -28.66
N GLN A 203 20.49 -39.90 -28.05
CA GLN A 203 20.20 -41.19 -28.68
C GLN A 203 18.77 -41.67 -28.34
N ALA A 204 18.07 -42.11 -29.40
CA ALA A 204 16.75 -42.76 -29.47
C ALA A 204 16.85 -44.23 -28.98
N THR A 205 15.85 -45.07 -28.66
CA THR A 205 14.44 -45.40 -29.06
C THR A 205 14.01 -46.58 -28.13
N PRO A 206 12.87 -47.33 -28.23
CA PRO A 206 11.61 -47.24 -28.99
C PRO A 206 10.31 -47.46 -28.13
N PRO A 207 9.07 -47.52 -28.71
CA PRO A 207 7.80 -47.27 -28.01
C PRO A 207 6.77 -48.43 -27.93
N THR A 208 5.68 -48.14 -27.17
CA THR A 208 4.26 -48.63 -27.22
C THR A 208 3.93 -50.01 -26.56
N PRO A 209 2.67 -50.29 -26.11
CA PRO A 209 1.40 -49.60 -26.40
C PRO A 209 0.36 -49.37 -25.27
N LYS A 210 -0.67 -48.61 -25.68
CA LYS A 210 -1.93 -48.21 -25.02
C LYS A 210 -2.74 -49.39 -24.47
N GLN A 211 -3.47 -49.16 -23.37
CA GLN A 211 -4.86 -49.60 -23.17
C GLN A 211 -5.55 -48.88 -21.98
N ARG A 212 -6.86 -48.65 -22.14
CA ARG A 212 -7.91 -48.15 -21.22
C ARG A 212 -9.21 -48.86 -21.69
N PRO A 213 -10.34 -48.92 -20.97
CA PRO A 213 -10.66 -48.70 -19.53
C PRO A 213 -11.36 -49.92 -18.89
N GLU A 214 -11.42 -50.02 -17.56
CA GLU A 214 -12.59 -50.60 -16.86
C GLU A 214 -12.82 -49.94 -15.49
N THR A 215 -14.11 -49.73 -15.19
CA THR A 215 -14.73 -49.50 -13.86
C THR A 215 -15.80 -50.57 -13.71
N PRO A 216 -16.12 -51.07 -12.51
CA PRO A 216 -17.24 -50.46 -11.76
C PRO A 216 -17.17 -50.54 -10.22
N GLU A 217 -18.02 -49.68 -9.61
CA GLU A 217 -18.72 -49.85 -8.30
C GLU A 217 -17.92 -49.88 -6.99
N SER A 218 -18.42 -49.45 -5.82
CA SER A 218 -19.54 -48.63 -5.35
C SER A 218 -19.38 -48.47 -3.82
N SER A 219 -20.31 -47.77 -3.17
CA SER A 219 -20.42 -47.43 -1.72
C SER A 219 -19.59 -46.20 -1.29
N GLY A 220 -20.13 -45.12 -0.72
CA GLY A 220 -21.47 -44.83 -0.24
C GLY A 220 -21.36 -44.33 1.21
N LEU A 221 -21.42 -43.01 1.42
CA LEU A 221 -21.86 -42.41 2.68
C LEU A 221 -22.21 -40.92 2.44
N LYS A 222 -23.45 -40.58 2.77
CA LYS A 222 -24.10 -39.27 2.67
C LYS A 222 -23.81 -38.44 3.93
N ALA A 223 -23.64 -37.13 3.78
CA ALA A 223 -24.21 -36.11 4.67
C ALA A 223 -24.23 -34.73 3.96
N SER A 224 -25.28 -33.96 4.21
CA SER A 224 -25.72 -32.76 3.47
C SER A 224 -25.52 -31.47 4.33
N PRO A 225 -26.10 -30.29 4.03
CA PRO A 225 -25.43 -29.18 3.35
C PRO A 225 -25.40 -27.87 4.17
N HIS A 226 -24.39 -27.01 4.04
CA HIS A 226 -24.57 -25.57 4.31
C HIS A 226 -23.51 -24.68 3.63
N GLN A 227 -24.01 -23.59 3.03
CA GLN A 227 -23.32 -22.39 2.54
C GLN A 227 -22.60 -22.47 1.18
N ALA A 228 -23.41 -22.45 0.12
CA ALA A 228 -22.99 -22.04 -1.20
C ALA A 228 -22.67 -20.53 -1.23
N ARG A 229 -21.40 -20.21 -1.49
CA ARG A 229 -20.90 -18.86 -1.77
C ARG A 229 -21.45 -18.40 -3.13
N PRO A 230 -22.09 -17.22 -3.28
CA PRO A 230 -22.57 -16.80 -4.59
C PRO A 230 -21.38 -16.45 -5.48
N LYS A 231 -21.22 -17.21 -6.57
CA LYS A 231 -20.33 -16.87 -7.68
C LYS A 231 -20.95 -15.71 -8.45
N ILE A 232 -20.51 -14.49 -8.15
CA ILE A 232 -20.81 -13.32 -8.96
C ILE A 232 -20.12 -13.50 -10.31
N ARG A 233 -20.90 -13.85 -11.34
CA ARG A 233 -20.47 -13.85 -12.74
C ARG A 233 -20.96 -12.55 -13.36
N THR A 234 -20.16 -11.49 -13.27
CA THR A 234 -20.39 -10.27 -14.02
C THR A 234 -19.93 -10.47 -15.46
N ASN A 235 -20.84 -10.32 -16.42
CA ASN A 235 -20.52 -10.20 -17.84
C ASN A 235 -19.85 -8.84 -18.10
N SER A 236 -18.58 -8.68 -17.74
CA SER A 236 -17.77 -7.48 -18.03
C SER A 236 -17.08 -7.58 -19.39
N ARG A 237 -17.84 -7.47 -20.49
CA ARG A 237 -17.28 -7.38 -21.85
C ARG A 237 -17.22 -5.96 -22.43
N HIS A 238 -17.64 -4.91 -21.72
CA HIS A 238 -17.70 -3.54 -22.26
C HIS A 238 -16.83 -2.50 -21.54
N VAL A 239 -15.96 -2.90 -20.61
CA VAL A 239 -14.92 -2.01 -20.05
C VAL A 239 -13.59 -2.75 -20.02
N ARG A 240 -13.00 -2.97 -21.19
CA ARG A 240 -11.55 -3.20 -21.32
C ARG A 240 -11.01 -2.08 -22.19
N ALA A 241 -10.91 -0.88 -21.62
CA ALA A 241 -9.89 0.04 -22.07
C ALA A 241 -8.55 -0.63 -21.69
N SER A 242 -7.85 -1.16 -22.68
CA SER A 242 -6.48 -1.63 -22.53
C SER A 242 -5.57 -0.41 -22.37
N SER A 243 -5.54 0.21 -21.19
CA SER A 243 -4.43 1.10 -20.86
C SER A 243 -3.24 0.23 -20.50
N ALA A 244 -2.15 0.33 -21.28
CA ALA A 244 -0.87 -0.12 -20.80
C ALA A 244 -0.63 0.60 -19.47
N SER A 245 -0.52 -0.14 -18.36
CA SER A 245 -0.26 0.46 -17.06
C SER A 245 1.11 1.11 -17.12
N GLU A 246 1.15 2.43 -17.15
CA GLU A 246 2.42 3.15 -17.10
C GLU A 246 3.10 2.85 -15.76
N GLU A 247 4.40 2.52 -15.80
CA GLU A 247 5.18 2.19 -14.60
C GLU A 247 6.02 3.38 -14.17
N VAL A 248 6.19 3.55 -12.85
CA VAL A 248 7.21 4.43 -12.27
C VAL A 248 8.58 3.74 -12.38
N ASN A 249 9.14 3.76 -13.59
CA ASN A 249 10.49 3.26 -13.85
C ASN A 249 11.58 4.26 -13.41
N GLU A 250 12.85 3.84 -13.44
CA GLU A 250 13.99 4.66 -13.00
C GLU A 250 14.07 6.01 -13.72
N LYS A 251 13.78 6.05 -15.03
CA LYS A 251 13.78 7.29 -15.81
C LYS A 251 12.70 8.26 -15.33
N LYS A 252 11.47 7.77 -15.11
CA LYS A 252 10.37 8.59 -14.58
C LYS A 252 10.67 9.01 -13.14
N PHE A 253 11.14 8.10 -12.30
CA PHE A 253 11.50 8.41 -10.92
C PHE A 253 12.57 9.51 -10.86
N LYS A 254 13.69 9.36 -11.59
CA LYS A 254 14.75 10.37 -11.69
C LYS A 254 14.25 11.74 -12.16
N LYS A 255 13.34 11.76 -13.14
CA LYS A 255 12.86 13.01 -13.75
C LYS A 255 11.76 13.70 -12.94
N LYS A 256 10.83 12.94 -12.37
CA LYS A 256 9.60 13.48 -11.76
C LYS A 256 9.60 13.36 -10.25
N VAL A 257 10.06 12.24 -9.69
CA VAL A 257 9.93 11.94 -8.25
C VAL A 257 11.12 12.44 -7.45
N TRP A 258 12.33 12.09 -7.89
CA TRP A 258 13.57 12.42 -7.19
C TRP A 258 13.74 13.92 -6.88
N PRO A 259 13.49 14.86 -7.82
CA PRO A 259 13.65 16.29 -7.54
C PRO A 259 12.76 16.80 -6.39
N GLU A 260 11.59 16.19 -6.20
CA GLU A 260 10.66 16.57 -5.13
C GLU A 260 11.02 15.93 -3.78
N LEU A 261 11.81 14.85 -3.78
CA LEU A 261 12.20 14.12 -2.57
C LEU A 261 13.61 14.46 -2.09
N GLN A 262 14.51 14.88 -2.98
CA GLN A 262 15.94 15.00 -2.71
C GLN A 262 16.23 15.88 -1.50
N GLU A 263 15.63 17.07 -1.43
CA GLU A 263 15.80 18.00 -0.29
C GLU A 263 15.43 17.32 1.04
N MET A 264 14.27 16.67 1.09
CA MET A 264 13.78 16.00 2.30
C MET A 264 14.67 14.82 2.71
N LEU A 265 15.21 14.09 1.74
CA LEU A 265 16.07 12.93 1.96
C LEU A 265 17.54 13.30 2.22
N SER A 266 17.90 14.58 2.08
CA SER A 266 19.24 15.11 2.37
C SER A 266 19.38 15.57 3.82
N CYS A 267 18.47 15.19 4.71
CA CYS A 267 18.39 15.71 6.08
C CYS A 267 19.44 15.15 7.05
N GLY A 268 20.25 14.17 6.65
CA GLY A 268 21.18 13.48 7.53
C GLY A 268 20.51 12.76 8.70
N TRP A 269 21.31 12.26 9.64
CA TRP A 269 20.85 11.41 10.75
C TRP A 269 20.00 12.14 11.79
N GLU A 270 20.35 13.38 12.13
CA GLU A 270 19.72 14.13 13.22
C GLU A 270 18.25 14.46 12.95
N ASP A 271 17.96 14.91 11.72
CA ASP A 271 16.61 15.30 11.29
C ASP A 271 15.83 14.16 10.61
N CYS A 272 16.39 12.95 10.62
CA CYS A 272 15.75 11.78 10.05
C CYS A 272 14.60 11.28 10.93
N THR A 273 13.44 11.11 10.32
CA THR A 273 12.26 10.47 10.93
C THR A 273 12.14 9.02 10.44
N PRO A 274 11.33 8.17 11.12
CA PRO A 274 11.03 6.81 10.66
C PRO A 274 10.52 6.77 9.21
N LEU A 275 9.67 7.73 8.84
CA LEU A 275 9.14 7.86 7.47
C LEU A 275 10.24 8.24 6.48
N LYS A 276 11.09 9.22 6.79
CA LYS A 276 12.21 9.61 5.91
C LYS A 276 13.18 8.45 5.70
N LEU A 277 13.55 7.72 6.76
CA LEU A 277 14.40 6.54 6.65
C LEU A 277 13.75 5.45 5.79
N TYR A 278 12.45 5.20 5.98
CA TYR A 278 11.71 4.26 5.15
C TYR A 278 11.78 4.62 3.66
N VAL A 279 11.51 5.87 3.32
CA VAL A 279 11.54 6.37 1.94
C VAL A 279 12.95 6.26 1.36
N LEU A 280 13.98 6.70 2.10
CA LEU A 280 15.37 6.62 1.67
C LEU A 280 15.77 5.18 1.32
N VAL A 281 15.47 4.24 2.21
CA VAL A 281 15.81 2.82 2.02
C VAL A 281 15.04 2.21 0.85
N GLN A 282 13.76 2.57 0.66
CA GLN A 282 12.99 2.13 -0.51
C GLN A 282 13.55 2.69 -1.81
N ALA A 283 13.91 3.98 -1.83
CA ALA A 283 14.53 4.62 -2.98
C ALA A 283 15.88 3.99 -3.33
N ALA A 284 16.74 3.75 -2.33
CA ALA A 284 18.04 3.12 -2.51
C ALA A 284 17.94 1.66 -3.01
N SER A 285 16.97 0.89 -2.48
CA SER A 285 16.73 -0.49 -2.93
C SER A 285 16.26 -0.56 -4.38
N ARG A 286 15.42 0.39 -4.81
CA ARG A 286 14.80 0.37 -6.14
C ARG A 286 15.62 1.10 -7.21
N PHE A 287 16.29 2.18 -6.84
CA PHE A 287 17.02 3.09 -7.72
C PHE A 287 18.41 3.42 -7.15
N PRO A 288 19.32 2.42 -7.07
CA PRO A 288 20.62 2.58 -6.43
C PRO A 288 21.54 3.60 -7.12
N SER A 289 21.25 3.97 -8.37
CA SER A 289 21.96 5.01 -9.14
C SER A 289 21.66 6.44 -8.67
N LEU A 290 20.62 6.64 -7.87
CA LEU A 290 20.19 7.96 -7.37
C LEU A 290 20.52 8.17 -5.90
N VAL A 291 20.45 7.09 -5.11
CA VAL A 291 20.90 7.05 -3.71
C VAL A 291 22.22 6.28 -3.68
N ASP A 292 23.22 6.84 -4.35
CA ASP A 292 24.55 6.24 -4.45
C ASP A 292 25.46 6.67 -3.29
N GLY A 293 26.68 6.14 -3.26
CA GLY A 293 27.67 6.48 -2.22
C GLY A 293 28.04 7.96 -2.21
N ALA A 294 27.99 8.66 -3.37
CA ALA A 294 28.29 10.08 -3.42
C ALA A 294 27.21 10.90 -2.69
N PHE A 295 25.94 10.63 -2.99
CA PHE A 295 24.81 11.24 -2.29
C PHE A 295 24.84 10.96 -0.78
N LEU A 296 25.11 9.71 -0.39
CA LEU A 296 25.15 9.32 1.01
C LEU A 296 26.34 9.93 1.74
N GLN A 297 27.51 10.04 1.10
CA GLN A 297 28.67 10.66 1.73
C GLN A 297 28.46 12.16 1.95
N GLU A 298 27.86 12.85 0.98
CA GLU A 298 27.55 14.29 1.06
C GLU A 298 26.51 14.60 2.15
N ASN A 299 25.42 13.83 2.20
CA ASN A 299 24.25 14.19 3.02
C ASN A 299 24.12 13.39 4.33
N TRP A 300 24.76 12.23 4.42
CA TRP A 300 24.67 11.30 5.55
C TRP A 300 26.04 10.93 6.15
N GLY A 301 27.15 11.37 5.53
CA GLY A 301 28.50 11.09 5.99
C GLY A 301 28.88 9.61 6.00
N CYS A 302 28.27 8.80 5.11
CA CYS A 302 28.56 7.37 5.01
C CYS A 302 28.43 6.86 3.58
N ASP A 303 29.12 5.75 3.26
CA ASP A 303 29.01 5.10 1.95
C ASP A 303 27.75 4.24 1.83
N SER A 304 27.24 3.72 2.96
CA SER A 304 26.07 2.84 3.01
C SER A 304 25.31 3.01 4.32
N ILE A 305 24.00 3.24 4.22
CA ILE A 305 23.10 3.42 5.36
C ILE A 305 23.18 2.25 6.35
N LEU A 306 23.34 1.02 5.87
CA LEU A 306 23.25 -0.20 6.69
C LEU A 306 24.60 -0.66 7.27
N ASP A 307 25.61 0.20 7.22
CA ASP A 307 26.92 -0.12 7.76
C ASP A 307 26.90 -0.16 9.29
N LYS A 308 27.78 -0.99 9.86
CA LYS A 308 27.84 -1.22 11.32
C LYS A 308 28.13 0.06 12.11
N ALA A 309 28.77 1.05 11.51
CA ALA A 309 29.03 2.35 12.12
C ALA A 309 27.74 3.14 12.36
N ASN A 310 26.72 2.92 11.54
CA ASN A 310 25.48 3.70 11.54
C ASN A 310 24.39 3.11 12.44
N TYR A 311 24.62 1.93 13.03
CA TYR A 311 23.61 1.21 13.82
C TYR A 311 23.05 2.04 14.98
N ALA A 312 23.87 2.86 15.63
CA ALA A 312 23.40 3.73 16.71
C ALA A 312 22.34 4.72 16.22
N HIS A 313 22.58 5.40 15.09
CA HIS A 313 21.62 6.32 14.49
C HIS A 313 20.33 5.60 14.05
N ILE A 314 20.47 4.44 13.40
CA ILE A 314 19.31 3.65 12.97
C ILE A 314 18.46 3.24 14.17
N VAL A 315 19.07 2.73 15.24
CA VAL A 315 18.37 2.34 16.47
C VAL A 315 17.60 3.53 17.07
N GLN A 316 18.20 4.72 17.14
CA GLN A 316 17.52 5.93 17.61
C GLN A 316 16.31 6.29 16.74
N ILE A 317 16.41 6.15 15.41
CA ILE A 317 15.28 6.39 14.50
C ILE A 317 14.19 5.33 14.70
N LEU A 318 14.55 4.05 14.85
CA LEU A 318 13.59 2.98 15.09
C LEU A 318 12.85 3.14 16.42
N GLN A 319 13.48 3.70 17.47
CA GLN A 319 12.78 4.05 18.71
C GLN A 319 11.69 5.11 18.47
N LYS A 320 11.95 6.12 17.63
CA LYS A 320 10.97 7.16 17.27
C LYS A 320 9.80 6.61 16.45
N SER A 321 9.90 5.38 15.93
CA SER A 321 8.84 4.74 15.14
C SER A 321 7.59 4.40 15.95
N THR A 322 7.63 4.46 17.28
CA THR A 322 6.46 4.21 18.14
C THR A 322 5.38 5.29 18.06
N VAL A 323 5.60 6.36 17.29
CA VAL A 323 4.56 7.35 16.95
C VAL A 323 3.30 6.72 16.30
N VAL A 324 3.41 5.51 15.75
CA VAL A 324 2.28 4.77 15.15
C VAL A 324 1.70 3.67 16.07
N HIS A 325 2.11 3.61 17.34
CA HIS A 325 1.57 2.64 18.32
C HIS A 325 0.03 2.67 18.34
N PRO A 326 -0.66 1.50 18.38
CA PRO A 326 -0.16 0.14 18.60
C PRO A 326 0.22 -0.62 17.32
N ASN A 327 0.55 0.07 16.24
CA ASN A 327 1.06 -0.56 15.03
C ASN A 327 2.60 -0.54 15.00
N VAL A 328 3.19 -1.33 14.09
CA VAL A 328 4.64 -1.34 13.83
C VAL A 328 4.90 -0.58 12.54
N HIS A 329 5.78 0.43 12.59
CA HIS A 329 6.18 1.15 11.39
C HIS A 329 6.94 0.20 10.44
N PRO A 330 6.65 0.18 9.12
CA PRO A 330 7.30 -0.71 8.15
C PRO A 330 8.83 -0.56 8.04
N VAL A 331 9.39 0.51 8.60
CA VAL A 331 10.84 0.75 8.59
C VAL A 331 11.57 -0.26 9.46
N CYS A 332 10.94 -0.69 10.56
CA CYS A 332 11.56 -1.63 11.50
C CYS A 332 11.81 -2.99 10.82
N THR A 333 10.80 -3.53 10.14
CA THR A 333 10.92 -4.81 9.43
C THR A 333 11.77 -4.67 8.16
N LEU A 334 11.70 -3.53 7.47
CA LEU A 334 12.55 -3.25 6.31
C LEU A 334 14.03 -3.26 6.68
N ILE A 335 14.41 -2.55 7.74
CA ILE A 335 15.79 -2.52 8.25
C ILE A 335 16.21 -3.89 8.77
N LEU A 336 15.36 -4.56 9.57
CA LEU A 336 15.69 -5.89 10.09
C LEU A 336 15.92 -6.90 8.97
N GLN A 337 15.08 -6.91 7.94
CA GLN A 337 15.25 -7.79 6.78
C GLN A 337 16.59 -7.53 6.08
N ALA A 338 16.96 -6.25 5.92
CA ALA A 338 18.19 -5.87 5.27
C ALA A 338 19.43 -6.26 6.10
N VAL A 339 19.39 -6.00 7.41
CA VAL A 339 20.48 -6.30 8.32
C VAL A 339 20.61 -7.79 8.61
N ALA A 340 19.53 -8.57 8.56
CA ALA A 340 19.53 -10.03 8.75
C ALA A 340 20.42 -10.76 7.74
N SER A 341 20.60 -10.19 6.55
CA SER A 341 21.48 -10.73 5.51
C SER A 341 22.97 -10.42 5.75
N THR A 342 23.30 -9.68 6.82
CA THR A 342 24.66 -9.23 7.12
C THR A 342 25.26 -9.97 8.32
N LYS A 343 26.60 -10.04 8.38
CA LYS A 343 27.32 -10.51 9.58
C LYS A 343 27.11 -9.59 10.80
N GLY A 344 26.48 -8.43 10.62
CA GLY A 344 26.23 -7.45 11.68
C GLY A 344 24.92 -7.66 12.44
N PHE A 345 24.06 -8.60 12.04
CA PHE A 345 22.72 -8.78 12.62
C PHE A 345 22.73 -8.93 14.14
N LYS A 346 23.56 -9.83 14.69
CA LYS A 346 23.62 -10.07 16.15
C LYS A 346 23.98 -8.81 16.94
N LYS A 347 24.87 -7.97 16.41
CA LYS A 347 25.26 -6.70 17.04
C LYS A 347 24.12 -5.68 16.97
N PHE A 348 23.50 -5.55 15.80
CA PHE A 348 22.35 -4.66 15.60
C PHE A 348 21.19 -5.04 16.52
N TRP A 349 20.83 -6.34 16.53
CA TRP A 349 19.74 -6.88 17.34
C TRP A 349 19.94 -6.58 18.82
N ARG A 350 21.14 -6.84 19.36
CA ARG A 350 21.47 -6.50 20.75
C ARG A 350 21.27 -5.01 21.03
N SER A 351 21.79 -4.15 20.16
CA SER A 351 21.69 -2.70 20.35
C SER A 351 20.24 -2.21 20.30
N LEU A 352 19.43 -2.71 19.37
CA LEU A 352 18.02 -2.35 19.27
C LEU A 352 17.20 -2.90 20.45
N MET A 353 17.33 -4.19 20.74
CA MET A 353 16.47 -4.89 21.68
C MET A 353 16.97 -4.75 23.11
N ASP A 354 18.14 -5.30 23.39
CA ASP A 354 18.66 -5.44 24.75
C ASP A 354 19.08 -4.10 25.33
N GLU A 355 19.67 -3.21 24.53
CA GLU A 355 20.22 -1.95 25.01
C GLU A 355 19.22 -0.79 24.93
N CYS A 356 18.12 -0.92 24.17
CA CYS A 356 17.22 0.20 23.90
C CYS A 356 15.72 -0.07 24.11
N LEU A 357 15.13 -1.11 23.51
CA LEU A 357 13.67 -1.30 23.58
C LEU A 357 13.26 -1.98 24.90
N LEU A 358 13.98 -3.03 25.30
CA LEU A 358 13.68 -3.82 26.51
C LEU A 358 14.12 -3.11 27.80
N THR A 359 15.10 -2.21 27.73
CA THR A 359 15.53 -1.37 28.86
C THR A 359 14.66 -0.13 29.03
N SER A 360 13.75 0.13 28.10
CA SER A 360 12.87 1.30 28.18
C SER A 360 11.73 1.07 29.17
N ARG A 361 11.37 2.11 29.93
CA ARG A 361 10.20 2.12 30.81
C ARG A 361 8.89 2.45 30.09
N ARG A 362 8.93 2.56 28.76
CA ARG A 362 7.80 3.00 27.94
C ARG A 362 7.10 1.78 27.33
N ASP A 363 5.81 1.63 27.60
CA ASP A 363 5.01 0.50 27.13
C ASP A 363 5.04 0.35 25.62
N GLU A 364 5.07 1.46 24.87
CA GLU A 364 5.13 1.41 23.41
C GLU A 364 6.47 0.83 22.88
N HIS A 365 7.55 0.95 23.65
CA HIS A 365 8.83 0.32 23.32
C HIS A 365 8.80 -1.19 23.58
N VAL A 366 8.23 -1.59 24.72
CA VAL A 366 8.03 -3.00 25.07
C VAL A 366 7.12 -3.67 24.04
N PHE A 367 6.03 -3.00 23.66
CA PHE A 367 5.15 -3.45 22.58
C PHE A 367 5.92 -3.66 21.28
N LEU A 368 6.70 -2.65 20.84
CA LEU A 368 7.50 -2.76 19.63
C LEU A 368 8.49 -3.93 19.72
N ALA A 369 9.22 -4.08 20.83
CA ALA A 369 10.14 -5.19 21.05
C ALA A 369 9.44 -6.55 20.85
N VAL A 370 8.29 -6.75 21.49
CA VAL A 370 7.51 -7.99 21.36
C VAL A 370 7.10 -8.24 19.90
N GLN A 371 6.66 -7.21 19.17
CA GLN A 371 6.31 -7.37 17.75
C GLN A 371 7.52 -7.71 16.87
N LEU A 372 8.68 -7.10 17.12
CA LEU A 372 9.90 -7.41 16.36
C LEU A 372 10.40 -8.83 16.65
N VAL A 373 10.28 -9.30 17.89
CA VAL A 373 10.52 -10.72 18.23
C VAL A 373 9.57 -11.62 17.46
N LYS A 374 8.27 -11.29 17.44
CA LYS A 374 7.27 -12.06 16.68
C LYS A 374 7.58 -12.14 15.20
N TRP A 375 8.08 -11.05 14.62
CA TRP A 375 8.48 -11.02 13.22
C TRP A 375 9.78 -11.80 12.94
N CYS A 376 10.77 -11.71 13.84
CA CYS A 376 12.06 -12.36 13.68
C CYS A 376 12.01 -13.86 13.92
N LEU A 377 11.20 -14.32 14.88
CA LEU A 377 11.21 -15.70 15.34
C LEU A 377 10.97 -16.70 14.19
N PRO A 378 9.96 -16.54 13.30
CA PRO A 378 9.73 -17.48 12.18
C PRO A 378 10.95 -17.68 11.26
N GLN A 379 11.86 -16.71 11.19
CA GLN A 379 13.03 -16.71 10.31
C GLN A 379 14.23 -17.47 10.90
N LEU A 380 14.17 -17.86 12.18
CA LEU A 380 15.23 -18.60 12.86
C LEU A 380 15.04 -20.11 12.75
N THR A 381 16.14 -20.87 12.86
CA THR A 381 16.09 -22.33 12.99
C THR A 381 15.48 -22.74 14.34
N THR A 382 14.99 -23.97 14.48
CA THR A 382 14.37 -24.44 15.75
C THR A 382 15.31 -24.32 16.95
N THR A 383 16.59 -24.65 16.77
CA THR A 383 17.60 -24.53 17.83
C THR A 383 17.84 -23.07 18.19
N ASP A 384 17.96 -22.19 17.20
CA ASP A 384 18.14 -20.75 17.43
C ASP A 384 16.92 -20.13 18.10
N LYS A 385 15.70 -20.53 17.71
CA LYS A 385 14.44 -20.10 18.33
C LYS A 385 14.42 -20.42 19.83
N ALA A 386 14.74 -21.66 20.19
CA ALA A 386 14.74 -22.09 21.59
C ALA A 386 15.76 -21.30 22.42
N GLN A 387 16.99 -21.16 21.92
CA GLN A 387 18.01 -20.38 22.61
C GLN A 387 17.63 -18.90 22.72
N PHE A 388 17.05 -18.33 21.65
CA PHE A 388 16.60 -16.95 21.61
C PHE A 388 15.52 -16.66 22.65
N LEU A 389 14.50 -17.51 22.75
CA LEU A 389 13.41 -17.37 23.72
C LEU A 389 13.92 -17.50 25.17
N VAL A 390 14.84 -18.43 25.43
CA VAL A 390 15.48 -18.58 26.75
C VAL A 390 16.26 -17.32 27.14
N GLU A 391 17.04 -16.77 26.22
CA GLU A 391 17.81 -15.54 26.48
C GLU A 391 16.91 -14.32 26.68
N LEU A 392 15.80 -14.22 25.94
CA LEU A 392 14.81 -13.16 26.11
C LEU A 392 14.10 -13.26 27.46
N ALA A 393 13.72 -14.49 27.87
CA ALA A 393 13.06 -14.73 29.16
C ALA A 393 13.96 -14.38 30.34
N LYS A 394 15.26 -14.71 30.27
CA LYS A 394 16.24 -14.37 31.32
C LYS A 394 16.43 -12.86 31.52
N LYS A 395 16.28 -12.08 30.45
CA LYS A 395 16.55 -10.63 30.46
C LYS A 395 15.32 -9.79 30.80
N SER A 396 14.13 -10.38 30.74
CA SER A 396 12.89 -9.65 30.95
C SER A 396 12.32 -9.89 32.34
N GLU A 397 12.30 -8.84 33.16
CA GLU A 397 11.51 -8.79 34.39
C GLU A 397 10.03 -8.45 34.11
N ASP A 398 9.72 -8.05 32.89
CA ASP A 398 8.37 -7.68 32.46
C ASP A 398 7.49 -8.91 32.22
N ALA A 399 6.39 -8.99 32.97
CA ALA A 399 5.43 -10.09 32.91
C ALA A 399 4.74 -10.21 31.53
N GLN A 400 4.55 -9.13 30.78
CA GLN A 400 3.96 -9.18 29.45
C GLN A 400 4.89 -9.83 28.43
N ILE A 401 6.19 -9.56 28.51
CA ILE A 401 7.19 -10.23 27.67
C ILE A 401 7.28 -11.71 28.05
N GLN A 402 7.29 -12.03 29.35
CA GLN A 402 7.28 -13.42 29.82
C GLN A 402 6.02 -14.17 29.33
N VAL A 403 4.84 -13.55 29.40
CA VAL A 403 3.59 -14.09 28.87
C VAL A 403 3.61 -14.22 27.35
N ALA A 404 4.20 -13.27 26.62
CA ALA A 404 4.36 -13.36 25.18
C ALA A 404 5.27 -14.53 24.78
N ILE A 405 6.36 -14.76 25.53
CA ILE A 405 7.26 -15.91 25.37
C ILE A 405 6.53 -17.22 25.67
N LEU A 406 5.74 -17.29 26.75
CA LEU A 406 4.93 -18.47 27.07
C LEU A 406 3.86 -18.74 26.00
N GLY A 407 3.21 -17.69 25.50
CA GLY A 407 2.22 -17.78 24.41
C GLY A 407 2.78 -18.35 23.11
N PHE A 408 4.09 -18.24 22.88
CA PHE A 408 4.76 -18.89 21.75
C PHE A 408 4.85 -20.42 21.86
N PHE A 409 4.93 -20.95 23.08
CA PHE A 409 4.94 -22.39 23.34
C PHE A 409 3.54 -23.01 23.45
N VAL A 410 2.49 -22.17 23.51
CA VAL A 410 1.11 -22.59 23.81
C VAL A 410 0.19 -22.47 22.57
N GLN A 411 0.72 -22.16 21.39
CA GLN A 411 -0.10 -22.33 20.17
C GLN A 411 -0.25 -23.84 19.85
N PRO A 412 -1.50 -24.34 19.68
CA PRO A 412 -1.77 -25.74 19.39
C PRO A 412 -1.32 -26.20 18.00
#